data_AF-A0A0F9WF20-F1
#
_entry.id   AF-A0A0F9WF20-F1
#
_cell.length_a   1.000
_cell.length_b   1.000
_cell.length_c   1.000
_cell.angle_alpha   90.00
_cell.angle_beta   90.00
_cell.angle_gamma   90.00
#
_symmetry.space_group_name_H-M   'P 1'
#
loop_
_entity.id
_entity.type
_entity.pdbx_description
1 polymer ?
#
loop_
_entity_poly.entity_id
_entity_poly.type
_entity_poly.pdbx_seq_one_letter_code
_entity_poly.pdbx_strand_id
1 'polypeptide(L)'
;MESVKKERKRVIPKPDIVPQDIIKNIHTSEKAMRNVEMFNTLVLIVDKKYNKRQIRNAITKLYGCPCIKVNTLIDFKGRKKAYAKFKNDGDAIKIAGQSGAI
;
A
#
# COMPACT_ATOMS: atom_id res chain seq x y z
N MET A 1 -13.78 32.26 -32.44
CA MET A 1 -13.75 32.46 -30.97
C MET A 1 -14.36 31.24 -30.33
N GLU A 2 -13.55 30.21 -30.06
CA GLU A 2 -14.03 29.02 -29.35
C GLU A 2 -14.38 29.39 -27.91
N SER A 3 -15.64 29.19 -27.56
CA SER A 3 -16.18 29.43 -26.23
C SER A 3 -15.68 28.32 -25.30
N VAL A 4 -14.69 28.65 -24.47
CA VAL A 4 -14.22 27.77 -23.39
C VAL A 4 -15.37 27.59 -22.39
N LYS A 5 -16.07 26.45 -22.48
CA LYS A 5 -17.09 26.04 -21.52
C LYS A 5 -16.45 25.96 -20.12
N LYS A 6 -16.86 26.86 -19.22
CA LYS A 6 -16.37 26.90 -17.83
C LYS A 6 -16.63 25.54 -17.16
N GLU A 7 -15.56 24.83 -16.82
CA GLU A 7 -15.66 23.51 -16.17
C GLU A 7 -16.42 23.66 -14.83
N ARG A 8 -17.48 22.86 -14.66
CA ARG A 8 -18.27 22.82 -13.42
C ARG A 8 -17.45 22.12 -12.32
N LYS A 9 -16.54 22.85 -11.69
CA LYS A 9 -15.79 22.41 -10.50
C LYS A 9 -16.48 22.89 -9.23
N ARG A 10 -16.38 22.08 -8.17
CA ARG A 10 -16.83 22.51 -6.83
C ARG A 10 -15.98 23.70 -6.37
N VAL A 11 -16.59 24.64 -5.65
CA VAL A 11 -15.89 25.79 -5.07
C VAL A 11 -14.81 25.34 -4.07
N ILE A 12 -15.10 24.29 -3.29
CA ILE A 12 -14.17 23.67 -2.35
C ILE A 12 -13.86 22.24 -2.83
N PRO A 13 -12.61 21.92 -3.21
CA PRO A 13 -12.22 20.56 -3.58
C PRO A 13 -12.18 19.66 -2.34
N LYS A 14 -12.23 18.34 -2.58
CA LYS A 14 -11.91 17.36 -1.51
C LYS A 14 -10.42 17.41 -1.19
N PRO A 15 -10.01 17.04 0.03
CA PRO A 15 -8.60 16.91 0.36
C PRO A 15 -7.94 15.85 -0.52
N ASP A 16 -6.63 15.99 -0.70
CA ASP A 16 -5.82 15.02 -1.42
C ASP A 16 -5.78 13.68 -0.66
N ILE A 17 -5.61 12.61 -1.43
CA ILE A 17 -5.53 11.25 -0.88
C ILE A 17 -4.21 11.10 -0.14
N VAL A 18 -4.29 10.72 1.13
CA VAL A 18 -3.10 10.44 1.96
C VAL A 18 -2.76 8.95 1.94
N PRO A 19 -1.49 8.55 2.10
CA PRO A 19 -1.10 7.13 2.09
C PRO A 19 -1.85 6.25 3.11
N GLN A 20 -2.26 6.83 4.24
CA GLN A 20 -3.03 6.19 5.30
C GLN A 20 -4.44 5.78 4.84
N ASP A 21 -4.99 6.40 3.79
CA ASP A 21 -6.27 6.00 3.20
C ASP A 21 -6.16 4.68 2.41
N ILE A 22 -4.93 4.33 1.98
CA ILE A 22 -4.65 3.20 1.10
C ILE A 22 -4.31 1.95 1.91
N ILE A 23 -3.42 2.08 2.89
CA ILE A 23 -2.91 0.98 3.71
C ILE A 23 -3.67 0.94 5.03
N LYS A 24 -4.33 -0.18 5.33
CA LYS A 24 -5.16 -0.34 6.53
C LYS A 24 -4.36 -0.90 7.70
N ASN A 25 -3.71 -2.04 7.50
CA ASN A 25 -2.90 -2.70 8.53
C ASN A 25 -1.96 -3.75 7.93
N ILE A 26 -0.95 -4.16 8.73
CA ILE A 26 -0.09 -5.31 8.43
C ILE A 26 -0.85 -6.59 8.73
N HIS A 27 -0.66 -7.61 7.89
CA HIS A 27 -1.26 -8.92 8.09
C HIS A 27 -0.29 -9.84 8.85
N THR A 28 -0.66 -10.26 10.05
CA THR A 28 0.18 -11.02 11.00
C THR A 28 -0.17 -12.51 11.07
N SER A 29 -0.47 -13.14 9.93
CA SER A 29 -0.64 -14.61 9.89
C SER A 29 0.70 -15.33 9.79
N GLU A 30 0.77 -16.59 10.21
CA GLU A 30 1.99 -17.40 10.10
C GLU A 30 2.58 -17.41 8.68
N LYS A 31 1.72 -17.50 7.67
CA LYS A 31 2.14 -17.43 6.26
C LYS A 31 2.72 -16.06 5.90
N ALA A 32 2.18 -14.98 6.47
CA ALA A 32 2.72 -13.64 6.25
C ALA A 32 4.07 -13.45 6.95
N MET A 33 4.24 -14.01 8.15
CA MET A 33 5.50 -13.98 8.88
C MET A 33 6.62 -14.72 8.14
N ARG A 34 6.35 -15.93 7.63
CA ARG A 34 7.30 -16.66 6.77
C ARG A 34 7.71 -15.87 5.54
N ASN A 35 6.77 -15.11 4.97
CA ASN A 35 7.03 -14.28 3.80
C ASN A 35 7.93 -13.07 4.09
N VAL A 36 7.88 -12.54 5.32
CA VAL A 36 8.76 -11.47 5.79
C VAL A 36 10.19 -11.99 5.90
N GLU A 37 10.36 -13.17 6.50
CA GLU A 37 11.67 -13.80 6.74
C GLU A 37 12.32 -14.33 5.46
N MET A 38 11.61 -15.17 4.69
CA MET A 38 12.21 -15.92 3.57
C MET A 38 12.35 -15.12 2.28
N PHE A 39 11.45 -14.16 2.04
CA PHE A 39 11.35 -13.50 0.74
C PHE A 39 11.53 -11.99 0.79
N ASN A 40 11.76 -11.42 1.98
CA ASN A 40 11.78 -9.97 2.21
C ASN A 40 10.50 -9.30 1.67
N THR A 41 9.36 -9.92 1.96
CA THR A 41 8.05 -9.43 1.52
C THR A 41 7.13 -9.13 2.69
N LEU A 42 6.54 -7.94 2.71
CA LEU A 42 5.54 -7.56 3.70
C LEU A 42 4.14 -7.76 3.13
N VAL A 43 3.26 -8.35 3.94
CA VAL A 43 1.86 -8.56 3.58
C VAL A 43 1.00 -7.51 4.27
N LEU A 44 0.33 -6.70 3.46
CA LEU A 44 -0.49 -5.59 3.89
C LEU A 44 -1.95 -5.82 3.49
N ILE A 45 -2.88 -5.35 4.32
CA ILE A 45 -4.28 -5.18 3.91
C ILE A 45 -4.45 -3.75 3.42
N VAL A 46 -5.04 -3.61 2.23
CA VAL A 46 -5.20 -2.34 1.54
C VAL A 46 -6.66 -2.13 1.12
N ASP A 47 -7.04 -0.91 0.78
CA ASP A 47 -8.37 -0.66 0.20
C ASP A 47 -8.48 -1.25 -1.22
N LYS A 48 -9.66 -1.81 -1.52
CA LYS A 48 -9.94 -2.46 -2.80
C LYS A 48 -9.90 -1.48 -3.98
N LYS A 49 -10.22 -0.20 -3.73
CA LYS A 49 -10.33 0.86 -4.74
C LYS A 49 -9.00 1.22 -5.40
N TYR A 50 -7.87 1.05 -4.71
CA TYR A 50 -6.56 1.51 -5.22
C TYR A 50 -5.83 0.47 -6.05
N ASN A 51 -5.11 0.92 -7.08
CA ASN A 51 -4.35 0.06 -7.99
C ASN A 51 -2.94 -0.28 -7.45
N LYS A 52 -2.23 -1.20 -8.13
CA LYS A 52 -0.88 -1.63 -7.72
C LYS A 52 0.16 -0.51 -7.70
N ARG A 53 0.02 0.49 -8.59
CA ARG A 53 0.96 1.63 -8.70
C ARG A 53 0.81 2.56 -7.49
N GLN A 54 -0.42 2.90 -7.12
CA GLN A 54 -0.75 3.70 -5.95
C GLN A 54 -0.30 3.03 -4.66
N ILE A 55 -0.57 1.72 -4.52
CA ILE A 55 -0.13 0.95 -3.35
C ILE A 55 1.39 0.98 -3.21
N ARG A 56 2.15 0.76 -4.30
CA ARG A 56 3.62 0.83 -4.26
C ARG A 56 4.10 2.21 -3.78
N ASN A 57 3.53 3.29 -4.34
CA ASN A 57 3.93 4.64 -3.97
C ASN A 57 3.60 4.96 -2.51
N ALA A 58 2.44 4.52 -2.02
CA ALA A 58 2.05 4.68 -0.62
C ALA A 58 2.99 3.95 0.33
N ILE A 59 3.38 2.72 0.01
CA ILE A 59 4.34 1.93 0.80
C ILE A 59 5.69 2.65 0.87
N THR A 60 6.23 3.07 -0.28
CA THR A 60 7.51 3.79 -0.33
C THR A 60 7.45 5.10 0.46
N LYS A 61 6.32 5.83 0.39
CA LYS A 61 6.14 7.11 1.10
C LYS A 61 5.97 6.93 2.61
N LEU A 62 5.27 5.88 3.06
CA LEU A 62 5.02 5.63 4.49
C LEU A 62 6.24 5.07 5.22
N TYR A 63 6.92 4.11 4.61
CA TYR A 63 8.01 3.39 5.27
C TYR A 63 9.41 3.87 4.87
N GLY A 64 9.51 4.75 3.87
CA GLY A 64 10.80 5.27 3.38
C GLY A 64 11.67 4.24 2.64
N CYS A 65 11.22 2.98 2.52
CA CYS A 65 11.95 1.91 1.85
C CYS A 65 11.46 1.71 0.41
N PRO A 66 12.37 1.56 -0.57
CA PRO A 66 11.99 1.33 -1.96
C PRO A 66 11.38 -0.06 -2.18
N CYS A 67 10.16 -0.10 -2.70
CA CYS A 67 9.45 -1.33 -3.07
C CYS A 67 9.64 -1.69 -4.55
N ILE A 68 10.12 -2.89 -4.84
CA ILE A 68 10.36 -3.38 -6.22
C ILE A 68 9.02 -3.73 -6.90
N LYS A 69 8.26 -4.60 -6.25
CA LYS A 69 7.07 -5.24 -6.85
C LYS A 69 5.97 -5.39 -5.80
N VAL A 70 4.75 -5.15 -6.24
CA VAL A 70 3.55 -5.37 -5.43
C VAL A 70 2.64 -6.34 -6.19
N ASN A 71 2.34 -7.47 -5.56
CA ASN A 71 1.30 -8.40 -6.01
C ASN A 71 0.07 -8.20 -5.13
N THR A 72 -1.13 -8.29 -5.70
CA THR A 72 -2.37 -8.09 -4.95
C THR A 72 -3.32 -9.24 -5.20
N LEU A 73 -4.10 -9.61 -4.19
CA LEU A 73 -5.20 -10.54 -4.32
C LEU A 73 -6.41 -10.04 -3.51
N ILE A 74 -7.61 -10.47 -3.89
CA ILE A 74 -8.83 -10.21 -3.13
C ILE A 74 -9.22 -11.53 -2.45
N ASP A 75 -9.33 -11.52 -1.13
CA ASP A 75 -9.77 -12.66 -0.35
C ASP A 75 -11.26 -12.91 -0.51
N PHE A 76 -11.70 -14.14 -0.23
CA PHE A 76 -13.13 -14.47 -0.13
C PHE A 76 -13.89 -13.58 0.87
N LYS A 77 -13.20 -13.10 1.92
CA LYS A 77 -13.72 -12.11 2.88
C LYS A 77 -13.85 -10.67 2.32
N GLY A 78 -13.60 -10.46 1.03
CA GLY A 78 -13.71 -9.16 0.35
C GLY A 78 -12.56 -8.18 0.60
N ARG A 79 -11.56 -8.55 1.42
CA ARG A 79 -10.38 -7.72 1.71
C ARG A 79 -9.34 -7.85 0.60
N LYS A 80 -8.61 -6.78 0.30
CA LYS A 80 -7.50 -6.82 -0.64
C LYS A 80 -6.19 -6.97 0.13
N LYS A 81 -5.44 -8.04 -0.16
CA LYS A 81 -4.08 -8.24 0.34
C LYS A 81 -3.06 -7.79 -0.69
N ALA A 82 -2.00 -7.13 -0.24
CA ALA A 82 -0.87 -6.68 -1.04
C ALA A 82 0.41 -7.32 -0.49
N TYR A 83 1.13 -8.02 -1.35
CA TYR A 83 2.45 -8.59 -1.10
C TYR A 83 3.47 -7.64 -1.70
N ALA A 84 4.19 -6.92 -0.85
CA ALA A 84 5.15 -5.91 -1.24
C ALA A 84 6.58 -6.45 -1.03
N LYS A 85 7.34 -6.56 -2.13
CA LYS A 85 8.76 -6.95 -2.07
C LYS A 85 9.63 -5.71 -1.98
N PHE A 86 10.48 -5.65 -0.96
CA PHE A 86 11.42 -4.54 -0.77
C PHE A 86 12.73 -4.78 -1.52
N LYS A 87 13.45 -3.69 -1.76
CA LYS A 87 14.71 -3.72 -2.51
C LYS A 87 15.89 -4.16 -1.65
N ASN A 88 16.03 -3.60 -0.46
CA ASN A 88 17.18 -3.90 0.40
C ASN A 88 16.83 -5.04 1.34
N ASP A 89 17.80 -5.90 1.59
CA ASP A 89 17.62 -7.06 2.47
C ASP A 89 17.34 -6.61 3.91
N GLY A 90 16.44 -7.33 4.59
CA GLY A 90 16.05 -7.04 5.97
C GLY A 90 15.08 -5.87 6.16
N ASP A 91 14.76 -5.10 5.11
CA ASP A 91 13.79 -3.98 5.20
C ASP A 91 12.43 -4.45 5.73
N ALA A 92 11.93 -5.61 5.26
CA ALA A 92 10.63 -6.13 5.70
C ALA A 92 10.60 -6.42 7.21
N ILE A 93 11.66 -7.01 7.75
CA ILE A 93 11.79 -7.35 9.18
C ILE A 93 11.85 -6.06 10.01
N LYS A 94 12.70 -5.11 9.60
CA LYS A 94 12.84 -3.82 10.26
C LYS A 94 11.51 -3.07 10.33
N ILE A 95 10.79 -2.97 9.21
CA ILE A 95 9.49 -2.29 9.16
C ILE A 95 8.47 -3.00 10.05
N ALA A 96 8.44 -4.33 10.02
CA ALA A 96 7.50 -5.11 10.81
C ALA A 96 7.71 -4.93 12.33
N GLY A 97 8.97 -4.94 12.79
CA GLY A 97 9.31 -4.65 14.19
C GLY A 97 9.01 -3.21 14.60
N GLN A 98 9.35 -2.22 13.76
CA GLN A 98 9.02 -0.81 14.01
C GLN A 98 7.51 -0.54 14.07
N SER A 99 6.72 -1.34 13.34
CA SER A 99 5.27 -1.23 13.31
C SER A 99 4.57 -2.04 14.41
N GLY A 100 5.33 -2.72 15.29
CA GLY A 100 4.79 -3.55 16.37
C GLY A 100 4.04 -4.79 15.90
N ALA A 101 4.35 -5.29 14.70
CA ALA A 101 3.74 -6.49 14.14
C ALA A 101 4.48 -7.79 14.52
N ILE A 102 5.72 -7.65 15.02
CA ILE A 102 6.64 -8.69 15.48
C ILE A 102 7.23 -8.23 16.81
#